data_AF-A0A1F8UN71-F1
#
_entry.id   AF-A0A1F8UN71-F1
#
_cell.length_a   1.000
_cell.length_b   1.000
_cell.length_c   1.000
_cell.angle_alpha   90.00
_cell.angle_beta   90.00
_cell.angle_gamma   90.00
#
_symmetry.space_group_name_H-M   'P 1'
#
loop_
_entity.id
_entity.type
_entity.pdbx_description
1 polymer ?
#
loop_
_entity_poly.entity_id
_entity_poly.type
_entity_poly.pdbx_seq_one_letter_code
_entity_poly.pdbx_strand_id
1 'polypeptide(L)'
;MLYRIISGILILSILITLVTPMPTTHAATALSSMPVGARIMFGGRQFAVVNPGDGTVVSLKSIEEMAFDTDNTQIYNPSDSNNIGYYLNNTYYNTFTAEEKALIKSSTWYRGNETNETGNTPAVPLTNTKIGLLRESEYNSAKATGIFSSTGENSYWWLITPYSGNANVRYVASNGSVSNIDANCAIGVRPAFRILESTNFEYDTNSGMYYYLGILGDDITVSTLNIGNTIMFRGEAWRVVTPSTGLVVTDRIVELRVFDPNNTNVYNPMDSNNIGYYLNNTYYNTFTAGERALIKSSTWYRGNETNETGNTPAVPLTNTKIGLLRESEYNSAKAAGIFPSTGEYSYWWLITPYSGNSIDVRNVFADGSVQHFNAVTATGVRPAFQILESTIVNEVQTGVYAIAPPDTTQPDVTITSSPVSPTNATTVTYTFEFSEDVTGFTVDDIDVTNGTPKGETFTVVDGNTYTIEVDKLVDGEQVVTVNAGICQDAAANLNTEGTITVTMTTLVTSPGYSPGTVASDRKWFKYYLGKDAVSGVTKTMLVAPKDTEGVMQVFSRDDILDPATHRFKVGGIYYIDRYGKIQLY
;
A
#
# COMPACT_ATOMS: atom_id res chain seq x y z
N MET A 1 20.22 41.17 -23.79
CA MET A 1 20.42 39.74 -23.45
C MET A 1 20.35 39.65 -21.93
N LEU A 2 19.21 39.57 -21.24
CA LEU A 2 17.97 38.82 -21.47
C LEU A 2 18.26 37.37 -21.89
N TYR A 3 17.90 36.43 -21.01
CA TYR A 3 18.11 34.97 -21.04
C TYR A 3 19.48 34.44 -20.59
N ARG A 4 19.64 34.33 -19.25
CA ARG A 4 20.18 33.18 -18.49
C ARG A 4 20.34 33.65 -17.04
N ILE A 5 20.10 32.77 -16.06
CA ILE A 5 19.96 33.05 -14.61
C ILE A 5 18.52 33.43 -14.17
N ILE A 6 17.53 32.62 -14.56
CA ILE A 6 16.36 32.26 -13.73
C ILE A 6 15.95 30.84 -14.14
N SER A 7 16.52 29.82 -13.50
CA SER A 7 16.02 28.44 -13.49
C SER A 7 16.68 27.72 -12.34
N GLY A 8 15.89 27.46 -11.29
CA GLY A 8 16.35 26.94 -10.01
C GLY A 8 15.45 27.32 -8.83
N ILE A 9 14.36 28.06 -9.05
CA ILE A 9 13.31 28.30 -8.04
C ILE A 9 11.95 28.14 -8.71
N LEU A 10 11.48 26.89 -8.71
CA LEU A 10 10.10 26.37 -8.80
C LEU A 10 10.33 24.85 -8.94
N ILE A 11 10.22 24.02 -7.92
CA ILE A 11 8.98 23.66 -7.24
C ILE A 11 9.34 23.31 -5.78
N LEU A 12 9.04 24.23 -4.86
CA LEU A 12 8.93 23.94 -3.43
C LEU A 12 7.50 24.32 -3.05
N SER A 13 6.57 23.38 -3.12
CA SER A 13 5.20 23.51 -2.62
C SER A 13 4.47 22.16 -2.60
N ILE A 14 4.92 21.17 -1.80
CA ILE A 14 3.99 20.16 -1.23
C ILE A 14 4.45 19.84 0.20
N LEU A 15 3.65 20.35 1.13
CA LEU A 15 3.23 19.83 2.43
C LEU A 15 4.12 18.81 3.18
N ILE A 16 4.48 19.20 4.40
CA ILE A 16 4.89 18.34 5.52
C ILE A 16 3.76 17.36 5.86
N THR A 17 4.05 16.07 5.84
CA THR A 17 3.31 15.04 6.60
C THR A 17 4.33 14.13 7.29
N LEU A 18 4.15 13.98 8.60
CA LEU A 18 4.88 13.09 9.47
C LEU A 18 4.82 11.63 8.99
N VAL A 19 5.91 10.92 9.24
CA VAL A 19 6.14 9.47 9.10
C VAL A 19 4.96 8.62 9.59
N THR A 20 4.48 7.73 8.73
CA THR A 20 3.93 6.42 9.07
C THR A 20 4.17 5.45 7.91
N PRO A 21 4.59 4.19 8.12
CA PRO A 21 4.36 3.13 7.13
C PRO A 21 2.87 3.12 6.80
N MET A 22 2.48 2.74 5.57
CA MET A 22 1.11 2.80 5.03
C MET A 22 0.04 3.07 6.11
N PRO A 23 -0.62 4.24 6.14
CA PRO A 23 -1.69 4.43 7.11
C PRO A 23 -2.72 3.33 6.86
N THR A 24 -2.83 2.39 7.80
CA THR A 24 -3.83 1.32 7.80
C THR A 24 -5.25 1.85 8.03
N THR A 25 -5.52 3.12 7.69
CA THR A 25 -6.83 3.74 7.78
C THR A 25 -6.91 4.90 6.80
N HIS A 26 -7.13 4.62 5.51
CA HIS A 26 -7.99 5.55 4.77
C HIS A 26 -9.32 5.58 5.51
N ALA A 27 -9.92 6.76 5.70
CA ALA A 27 -11.16 6.88 6.45
C ALA A 27 -12.21 5.93 5.87
N ALA A 28 -12.55 4.91 6.66
CA ALA A 28 -13.42 3.84 6.24
C ALA A 28 -14.75 4.45 5.77
N THR A 29 -15.06 4.26 4.49
CA THR A 29 -16.21 4.88 3.84
C THR A 29 -17.35 3.88 3.83
N ALA A 30 -18.46 4.22 4.47
CA ALA A 30 -19.67 3.40 4.42
C ALA A 30 -20.15 3.28 2.96
N LEU A 31 -20.61 2.09 2.58
CA LEU A 31 -21.13 1.82 1.24
C LEU A 31 -22.24 2.80 0.83
N SER A 32 -23.10 3.21 1.76
CA SER A 32 -24.13 4.24 1.54
C SER A 32 -23.60 5.59 1.04
N SER A 33 -22.33 5.88 1.29
CA SER A 33 -21.68 7.14 0.97
C SER A 33 -20.77 7.05 -0.25
N MET A 34 -20.64 5.87 -0.85
CA MET A 34 -19.83 5.67 -2.07
C MET A 34 -20.53 6.22 -3.31
N PRO A 35 -19.77 6.66 -4.32
CA PRO A 35 -20.35 7.04 -5.60
C PRO A 35 -20.89 5.81 -6.36
N VAL A 36 -21.96 6.01 -7.13
CA VAL A 36 -22.40 5.02 -8.12
C VAL A 36 -21.27 4.72 -9.08
N GLY A 37 -21.02 3.44 -9.33
CA GLY A 37 -19.93 2.94 -10.16
C GLY A 37 -18.60 2.74 -9.43
N ALA A 38 -18.50 3.07 -8.14
CA ALA A 38 -17.34 2.72 -7.32
C ALA A 38 -17.04 1.21 -7.45
N ARG A 39 -15.75 0.90 -7.60
CA ARG A 39 -15.26 -0.47 -7.71
C ARG A 39 -14.85 -0.98 -6.33
N ILE A 40 -15.45 -2.08 -5.91
CA ILE A 40 -15.18 -2.67 -4.59
C ILE A 40 -14.61 -4.08 -4.76
N MET A 41 -13.82 -4.52 -3.78
CA MET A 41 -13.42 -5.91 -3.60
C MET A 41 -14.16 -6.55 -2.43
N PHE A 42 -14.83 -7.67 -2.72
CA PHE A 42 -15.63 -8.41 -1.75
C PHE A 42 -15.63 -9.89 -2.11
N GLY A 43 -15.34 -10.82 -1.19
CA GLY A 43 -15.24 -12.25 -1.54
C GLY A 43 -14.16 -12.57 -2.55
N GLY A 44 -13.05 -11.80 -2.56
CA GLY A 44 -11.96 -11.95 -3.53
C GLY A 44 -12.34 -11.55 -4.96
N ARG A 45 -13.46 -10.85 -5.16
CA ARG A 45 -14.01 -10.51 -6.48
C ARG A 45 -14.34 -9.03 -6.61
N GLN A 46 -14.24 -8.53 -7.84
CA GLN A 46 -14.55 -7.14 -8.16
C GLN A 46 -16.04 -6.95 -8.45
N PHE A 47 -16.65 -5.98 -7.76
CA PHE A 47 -18.02 -5.54 -8.01
C PHE A 47 -18.07 -4.05 -8.27
N ALA A 48 -19.15 -3.60 -8.90
CA ALA A 48 -19.51 -2.19 -8.98
C ALA A 48 -20.70 -1.86 -8.09
N VAL A 49 -20.65 -0.72 -7.41
CA VAL A 49 -21.78 -0.18 -6.67
C VAL A 49 -22.82 0.35 -7.66
N VAL A 50 -24.00 -0.26 -7.68
CA VAL A 50 -25.11 0.14 -8.56
C VAL A 50 -26.03 1.13 -7.85
N ASN A 51 -26.37 0.85 -6.59
CA ASN A 51 -27.18 1.73 -5.77
C ASN A 51 -26.65 1.74 -4.33
N PRO A 52 -25.92 2.79 -3.92
CA PRO A 52 -25.36 2.86 -2.57
C PRO A 52 -26.47 2.94 -1.51
N GLY A 53 -27.63 3.51 -1.84
CA GLY A 53 -28.72 3.73 -0.89
C GLY A 53 -29.44 2.47 -0.41
N ASP A 54 -29.37 1.36 -1.16
CA ASP A 54 -29.93 0.06 -0.75
C ASP A 54 -28.88 -1.06 -0.65
N GLY A 55 -27.63 -0.75 -0.97
CA GLY A 55 -26.52 -1.69 -0.91
C GLY A 55 -26.24 -2.46 -2.20
N THR A 56 -26.96 -2.19 -3.31
CA THR A 56 -26.88 -3.01 -4.51
C THR A 56 -25.51 -2.90 -5.19
N VAL A 57 -24.89 -4.06 -5.39
CA VAL A 57 -23.65 -4.25 -6.15
C VAL A 57 -23.86 -5.29 -7.24
N VAL A 58 -23.07 -5.23 -8.31
CA VAL A 58 -23.12 -6.18 -9.43
C VAL A 58 -21.73 -6.62 -9.86
N SER A 59 -21.59 -7.90 -10.23
CA SER A 59 -20.37 -8.42 -10.81
C SER A 59 -20.11 -7.78 -12.17
N LEU A 60 -18.86 -7.41 -12.42
CA LEU A 60 -18.43 -6.84 -13.71
C LEU A 60 -18.01 -7.89 -14.74
N LYS A 61 -17.91 -9.13 -14.29
CA LYS A 61 -17.52 -10.30 -15.08
C LYS A 61 -18.58 -11.38 -14.93
N SER A 62 -18.82 -12.13 -16.00
CA SER A 62 -19.63 -13.34 -15.91
C SER A 62 -18.86 -14.41 -15.12
N ILE A 63 -19.48 -14.95 -14.08
CA ILE A 63 -18.80 -15.91 -13.17
C ILE A 63 -18.96 -17.36 -13.60
N GLU A 64 -19.96 -17.63 -14.43
CA GLU A 64 -20.41 -18.95 -14.85
C GLU A 64 -21.28 -18.76 -16.10
N GLU A 65 -21.52 -19.84 -16.82
CA GLU A 65 -22.50 -19.88 -17.89
C GLU A 65 -23.52 -20.99 -17.64
N MET A 66 -24.80 -20.63 -17.69
CA MET A 66 -25.88 -21.58 -17.48
C MET A 66 -27.22 -21.07 -18.00
N ALA A 67 -28.16 -22.00 -18.15
CA ALA A 67 -29.57 -21.67 -18.36
C ALA A 67 -30.11 -20.80 -17.22
N PHE A 68 -30.96 -19.83 -17.55
CA PHE A 68 -31.75 -19.14 -16.53
C PHE A 68 -32.65 -20.15 -15.83
N ASP A 69 -33.29 -21.00 -16.62
CA ASP A 69 -34.25 -21.99 -16.15
C ASP A 69 -34.36 -23.15 -17.15
N THR A 70 -33.83 -24.32 -16.77
CA THR A 70 -33.67 -25.45 -17.70
C THR A 70 -34.99 -26.05 -18.16
N ASP A 71 -36.02 -26.02 -17.31
CA ASP A 71 -37.38 -26.45 -17.62
C ASP A 71 -38.28 -25.32 -18.17
N ASN A 72 -37.68 -24.15 -18.44
CA ASN A 72 -38.24 -23.05 -19.21
C ASN A 72 -39.51 -22.42 -18.61
N THR A 73 -39.63 -22.37 -17.27
CA THR A 73 -40.71 -21.63 -16.59
C THR A 73 -40.51 -20.12 -16.62
N GLN A 74 -39.31 -19.64 -16.97
CA GLN A 74 -38.91 -18.23 -17.04
C GLN A 74 -38.82 -17.54 -15.66
N ILE A 75 -39.14 -18.23 -14.57
CA ILE A 75 -39.22 -17.64 -13.23
C ILE A 75 -37.92 -17.84 -12.48
N TYR A 76 -37.32 -16.76 -11.98
CA TYR A 76 -36.21 -16.87 -11.04
C TYR A 76 -36.65 -17.58 -9.74
N ASN A 77 -36.06 -18.73 -9.43
CA ASN A 77 -36.48 -19.61 -8.34
C ASN A 77 -35.29 -20.23 -7.58
N PRO A 78 -34.93 -19.69 -6.39
CA PRO A 78 -33.86 -20.24 -5.55
C PRO A 78 -34.09 -21.64 -4.97
N SER A 79 -35.32 -22.15 -5.03
CA SER A 79 -35.66 -23.48 -4.50
C SER A 79 -35.63 -24.58 -5.55
N ASP A 80 -35.37 -24.24 -6.82
CA ASP A 80 -35.41 -25.16 -7.94
C ASP A 80 -34.00 -25.40 -8.49
N SER A 81 -33.52 -26.65 -8.38
CA SER A 81 -32.17 -27.04 -8.82
C SER A 81 -31.91 -26.85 -10.32
N ASN A 82 -32.95 -26.71 -11.14
CA ASN A 82 -32.84 -26.45 -12.58
C ASN A 82 -32.72 -24.96 -12.94
N ASN A 83 -32.76 -24.09 -11.93
CA ASN A 83 -32.83 -22.65 -12.07
C ASN A 83 -31.53 -21.97 -11.63
N ILE A 84 -31.16 -20.90 -12.33
CA ILE A 84 -30.01 -20.04 -11.98
C ILE A 84 -30.11 -19.49 -10.55
N GLY A 85 -31.33 -19.28 -10.05
CA GLY A 85 -31.55 -18.82 -8.69
C GLY A 85 -31.06 -19.78 -7.63
N TYR A 86 -31.16 -21.08 -7.88
CA TYR A 86 -30.64 -22.10 -6.96
C TYR A 86 -29.12 -22.08 -6.94
N TYR A 87 -28.47 -22.04 -8.11
CA TYR A 87 -27.02 -21.93 -8.19
C TYR A 87 -26.51 -20.69 -7.44
N LEU A 88 -27.11 -19.53 -7.68
CA LEU A 88 -26.69 -18.27 -7.06
C LEU A 88 -26.81 -18.29 -5.53
N ASN A 89 -27.85 -18.91 -4.98
CA ASN A 89 -28.15 -18.89 -3.54
C ASN A 89 -27.65 -20.13 -2.77
N ASN A 90 -27.28 -21.22 -3.44
CA ASN A 90 -26.82 -22.46 -2.79
C ASN A 90 -25.38 -22.84 -3.16
N THR A 91 -24.90 -22.47 -4.34
CA THR A 91 -23.53 -22.77 -4.79
C THR A 91 -22.67 -21.51 -4.67
N TYR A 92 -23.01 -20.47 -5.41
CA TYR A 92 -22.21 -19.24 -5.45
C TYR A 92 -22.18 -18.51 -4.10
N TYR A 93 -23.33 -18.34 -3.45
CA TYR A 93 -23.40 -17.75 -2.10
C TYR A 93 -22.52 -18.49 -1.09
N ASN A 94 -22.34 -19.81 -1.26
CA ASN A 94 -21.52 -20.60 -0.35
C ASN A 94 -20.02 -20.44 -0.54
N THR A 95 -19.58 -19.73 -1.58
CA THR A 95 -18.17 -19.37 -1.78
C THR A 95 -17.69 -18.20 -0.91
N PHE A 96 -18.61 -17.41 -0.34
CA PHE A 96 -18.28 -16.34 0.60
C PHE A 96 -17.98 -16.91 2.00
N THR A 97 -17.12 -16.23 2.77
CA THR A 97 -16.85 -16.59 4.16
C THR A 97 -18.07 -16.35 5.07
N ALA A 98 -18.02 -16.81 6.32
CA ALA A 98 -19.11 -16.59 7.27
C ALA A 98 -19.30 -15.09 7.57
N GLU A 99 -18.20 -14.35 7.67
CA GLU A 99 -18.17 -12.90 7.92
C GLU A 99 -18.78 -12.14 6.75
N GLU A 100 -18.37 -12.46 5.52
CA GLU A 100 -18.92 -11.87 4.30
C GLU A 100 -20.42 -12.17 4.14
N LYS A 101 -20.83 -13.41 4.41
CA LYS A 101 -22.25 -13.82 4.39
C LYS A 101 -23.11 -13.00 5.35
N ALA A 102 -22.57 -12.59 6.49
CA ALA A 102 -23.27 -11.77 7.47
C ALA A 102 -23.54 -10.35 6.95
N LEU A 103 -22.74 -9.86 6.01
CA LEU A 103 -22.90 -8.55 5.37
C LEU A 103 -23.85 -8.57 4.18
N ILE A 104 -24.15 -9.74 3.60
CA ILE A 104 -25.09 -9.88 2.48
C ILE A 104 -26.53 -9.93 3.02
N LYS A 105 -27.33 -8.93 2.63
CA LYS A 105 -28.71 -8.75 3.08
C LYS A 105 -29.65 -9.78 2.48
N SER A 106 -30.59 -10.28 3.29
CA SER A 106 -31.82 -10.88 2.76
C SER A 106 -32.64 -9.76 2.14
N SER A 107 -33.03 -9.92 0.88
CA SER A 107 -33.61 -8.82 0.13
C SER A 107 -34.82 -9.24 -0.68
N THR A 108 -35.64 -8.24 -1.03
CA THR A 108 -36.72 -8.41 -1.99
C THR A 108 -36.16 -8.39 -3.42
N TRP A 109 -36.47 -9.45 -4.18
CA TRP A 109 -36.19 -9.57 -5.61
C TRP A 109 -37.51 -9.65 -6.35
N TYR A 110 -37.79 -8.63 -7.16
CA TYR A 110 -38.99 -8.57 -7.96
C TYR A 110 -38.86 -9.45 -9.20
N ARG A 111 -39.96 -10.12 -9.55
CA ARG A 111 -40.04 -11.06 -10.68
C ARG A 111 -41.17 -10.65 -11.65
N GLY A 112 -41.39 -9.35 -11.75
CA GLY A 112 -42.30 -8.74 -12.72
C GLY A 112 -41.66 -8.66 -14.10
N ASN A 113 -42.47 -8.68 -15.16
CA ASN A 113 -41.99 -8.57 -16.54
C ASN A 113 -41.58 -7.14 -16.95
N GLU A 114 -41.13 -6.96 -18.20
CA GLU A 114 -40.61 -5.70 -18.75
C GLU A 114 -41.60 -4.53 -18.71
N THR A 115 -42.91 -4.79 -18.58
CA THR A 115 -43.93 -3.74 -18.52
C THR A 115 -44.18 -3.24 -17.10
N ASN A 116 -43.87 -4.06 -16.09
CA ASN A 116 -43.98 -3.73 -14.67
C ASN A 116 -43.06 -4.64 -13.83
N GLU A 117 -41.78 -4.29 -13.78
CA GLU A 117 -40.77 -5.13 -13.13
C GLU A 117 -40.98 -5.30 -11.63
N THR A 118 -41.69 -4.38 -10.97
CA THR A 118 -42.04 -4.44 -9.54
C THR A 118 -43.37 -5.14 -9.26
N GLY A 119 -44.07 -5.59 -10.31
CA GLY A 119 -45.35 -6.28 -10.20
C GLY A 119 -45.24 -7.72 -9.72
N ASN A 120 -46.39 -8.40 -9.70
CA ASN A 120 -46.53 -9.80 -9.28
C ASN A 120 -46.71 -10.77 -10.47
N THR A 121 -46.50 -10.30 -11.69
CA THR A 121 -46.72 -11.07 -12.93
C THR A 121 -45.42 -11.11 -13.74
N PRO A 122 -44.89 -12.29 -14.09
CA PRO A 122 -45.50 -13.61 -13.93
C PRO A 122 -45.42 -14.23 -12.52
N ALA A 123 -44.58 -13.70 -11.62
CA ALA A 123 -44.46 -14.22 -10.26
C ALA A 123 -44.35 -13.12 -9.20
N VAL A 124 -44.81 -13.44 -7.98
CA VAL A 124 -44.67 -12.57 -6.80
C VAL A 124 -43.19 -12.34 -6.43
N PRO A 125 -42.83 -11.22 -5.80
CA PRO A 125 -41.47 -10.99 -5.33
C PRO A 125 -40.98 -12.03 -4.31
N LEU A 126 -39.68 -12.34 -4.34
CA LEU A 126 -39.02 -13.15 -3.31
C LEU A 126 -38.49 -12.24 -2.21
N THR A 127 -38.83 -12.45 -0.94
CA THR A 127 -38.48 -11.50 0.15
C THR A 127 -37.26 -11.90 0.98
N ASN A 128 -36.79 -13.14 0.86
CA ASN A 128 -35.73 -13.71 1.72
C ASN A 128 -34.55 -14.26 0.91
N THR A 129 -34.29 -13.70 -0.27
CA THR A 129 -33.25 -14.19 -1.19
C THR A 129 -32.00 -13.30 -1.08
N LYS A 130 -30.81 -13.92 -1.12
CA LYS A 130 -29.53 -13.24 -0.90
C LYS A 130 -28.95 -12.69 -2.20
N ILE A 131 -28.80 -13.57 -3.19
CA ILE A 131 -28.17 -13.26 -4.47
C ILE A 131 -29.25 -13.29 -5.55
N GLY A 132 -29.19 -12.34 -6.47
CA GLY A 132 -30.07 -12.22 -7.62
C GLY A 132 -29.32 -11.76 -8.86
N LEU A 133 -30.05 -11.17 -9.80
CA LEU A 133 -29.53 -10.55 -11.02
C LEU A 133 -30.17 -9.17 -11.16
N LEU A 134 -29.53 -8.27 -11.91
CA LEU A 134 -30.13 -6.97 -12.18
C LEU A 134 -31.45 -7.11 -12.95
N ARG A 135 -32.38 -6.20 -12.67
CA ARG A 135 -33.53 -5.90 -13.52
C ARG A 135 -33.12 -5.16 -14.79
N GLU A 136 -33.98 -5.14 -15.79
CA GLU A 136 -33.78 -4.36 -17.02
C GLU A 136 -33.63 -2.86 -16.70
N SER A 137 -34.48 -2.31 -15.83
CA SER A 137 -34.34 -0.92 -15.39
C SER A 137 -33.02 -0.65 -14.66
N GLU A 138 -32.61 -1.53 -13.77
CA GLU A 138 -31.34 -1.40 -13.01
C GLU A 138 -30.12 -1.48 -13.93
N TYR A 139 -30.13 -2.42 -14.89
CA TYR A 139 -29.08 -2.49 -15.91
C TYR A 139 -29.01 -1.22 -16.74
N ASN A 140 -30.15 -0.71 -17.22
CA ASN A 140 -30.18 0.51 -18.01
C ASN A 140 -29.65 1.72 -17.23
N SER A 141 -29.97 1.84 -15.93
CA SER A 141 -29.39 2.87 -15.06
C SER A 141 -27.88 2.68 -14.82
N ALA A 142 -27.43 1.44 -14.60
CA ALA A 142 -26.01 1.12 -14.46
C ALA A 142 -25.22 1.42 -15.75
N LYS A 143 -25.79 1.13 -16.91
CA LYS A 143 -25.21 1.46 -18.21
C LYS A 143 -25.12 2.98 -18.42
N ALA A 144 -26.17 3.72 -18.08
CA ALA A 144 -26.20 5.19 -18.22
C ALA A 144 -25.18 5.90 -17.31
N THR A 145 -24.80 5.28 -16.19
CA THR A 145 -23.78 5.78 -15.26
C THR A 145 -22.36 5.32 -15.59
N GLY A 146 -22.18 4.54 -16.67
CA GLY A 146 -20.87 4.07 -17.13
C GLY A 146 -20.33 2.85 -16.37
N ILE A 147 -21.14 2.17 -15.56
CA ILE A 147 -20.72 0.91 -14.90
C ILE A 147 -20.38 -0.16 -15.94
N PHE A 148 -21.21 -0.23 -16.98
CA PHE A 148 -21.05 -1.09 -18.15
C PHE A 148 -20.80 -0.23 -19.40
N SER A 149 -20.02 -0.76 -20.32
CA SER A 149 -19.72 -0.10 -21.60
C SER A 149 -21.00 0.26 -22.38
N SER A 150 -21.06 1.47 -22.94
CA SER A 150 -22.16 1.91 -23.79
C SER A 150 -22.25 1.12 -25.09
N THR A 151 -21.13 0.61 -25.59
CA THR A 151 -20.99 -0.20 -26.82
C THR A 151 -21.05 -1.70 -26.56
N GLY A 152 -21.18 -2.12 -25.30
CA GLY A 152 -21.15 -3.52 -24.90
C GLY A 152 -19.75 -4.06 -24.63
N GLU A 153 -19.71 -5.34 -24.26
CA GLU A 153 -18.52 -6.08 -23.80
C GLU A 153 -18.41 -7.45 -24.50
N ASN A 154 -19.22 -7.69 -25.56
CA ASN A 154 -19.26 -8.93 -26.34
C ASN A 154 -19.40 -10.17 -25.46
N SER A 155 -20.25 -10.02 -24.46
CA SER A 155 -20.63 -11.00 -23.49
C SER A 155 -22.15 -11.00 -23.38
N TYR A 156 -22.74 -12.18 -23.34
CA TYR A 156 -24.18 -12.39 -23.17
C TYR A 156 -24.43 -12.71 -21.71
N TRP A 157 -25.36 -12.02 -21.05
CA TRP A 157 -25.65 -12.34 -19.65
C TRP A 157 -27.07 -12.02 -19.20
N TRP A 158 -27.56 -12.82 -18.27
CA TRP A 158 -28.95 -12.80 -17.81
C TRP A 158 -29.31 -11.57 -16.98
N LEU A 159 -30.52 -11.07 -17.20
CA LEU A 159 -31.23 -10.19 -16.28
C LEU A 159 -32.32 -11.01 -15.57
N ILE A 160 -32.79 -10.56 -14.40
CA ILE A 160 -33.85 -11.27 -13.66
C ILE A 160 -35.23 -11.15 -14.34
N THR A 161 -35.39 -10.18 -15.25
CA THR A 161 -36.68 -9.74 -15.80
C THR A 161 -37.24 -10.74 -16.84
N PRO A 162 -38.41 -11.34 -16.58
CA PRO A 162 -39.14 -12.13 -17.57
C PRO A 162 -39.66 -11.29 -18.73
N TYR A 163 -39.80 -11.88 -19.92
CA TYR A 163 -40.45 -11.24 -21.09
C TYR A 163 -41.93 -11.61 -21.18
N SER A 164 -42.81 -10.63 -21.42
CA SER A 164 -44.26 -10.85 -21.37
C SER A 164 -44.85 -11.71 -22.51
N GLY A 165 -44.15 -11.83 -23.65
CA GLY A 165 -44.71 -12.42 -24.87
C GLY A 165 -44.66 -13.96 -24.96
N ASN A 166 -43.62 -14.58 -24.41
CA ASN A 166 -43.36 -16.03 -24.43
C ASN A 166 -42.43 -16.40 -23.26
N ALA A 167 -41.98 -17.65 -23.17
CA ALA A 167 -41.12 -18.14 -22.07
C ALA A 167 -39.65 -17.64 -22.15
N ASN A 168 -39.41 -16.42 -22.61
CA ASN A 168 -38.08 -15.85 -22.78
C ASN A 168 -37.65 -14.97 -21.61
N VAL A 169 -36.40 -14.97 -21.20
CA VAL A 169 -35.91 -14.04 -20.17
C VAL A 169 -35.11 -12.92 -20.82
N ARG A 170 -35.13 -11.73 -20.21
CA ARG A 170 -34.30 -10.62 -20.64
C ARG A 170 -32.83 -10.92 -20.43
N TYR A 171 -32.01 -10.54 -21.40
CA TYR A 171 -30.56 -10.64 -21.30
C TYR A 171 -29.90 -9.43 -21.94
N VAL A 172 -28.64 -9.19 -21.56
CA VAL A 172 -27.78 -8.19 -22.19
C VAL A 172 -27.01 -8.84 -23.33
N ALA A 173 -27.20 -8.32 -24.54
CA ALA A 173 -26.51 -8.79 -25.74
C ALA A 173 -25.07 -8.26 -25.83
N SER A 174 -24.30 -8.81 -26.78
CA SER A 174 -22.89 -8.48 -27.01
C SER A 174 -22.62 -6.98 -27.16
N ASN A 175 -23.51 -6.25 -27.82
CA ASN A 175 -23.45 -4.79 -28.03
C ASN A 175 -24.01 -3.95 -26.85
N GLY A 176 -24.34 -4.59 -25.72
CA GLY A 176 -24.92 -3.96 -24.55
C GLY A 176 -26.39 -3.53 -24.72
N SER A 177 -27.09 -3.99 -25.76
CA SER A 177 -28.55 -3.82 -25.84
C SER A 177 -29.27 -4.90 -25.03
N VAL A 178 -30.48 -4.60 -24.56
CA VAL A 178 -31.34 -5.60 -23.91
C VAL A 178 -32.15 -6.32 -24.97
N SER A 179 -32.16 -7.65 -24.92
CA SER A 179 -32.94 -8.53 -25.79
C SER A 179 -33.59 -9.63 -24.94
N ASN A 180 -34.25 -10.60 -25.58
CA ASN A 180 -34.87 -11.74 -24.91
C ASN A 180 -34.58 -13.04 -25.67
N ILE A 181 -34.43 -14.14 -24.93
CA ILE A 181 -34.17 -15.48 -25.47
C ILE A 181 -34.78 -16.53 -24.53
N ASP A 182 -35.05 -17.75 -25.01
CA ASP A 182 -35.60 -18.85 -24.23
C ASP A 182 -34.80 -19.05 -22.92
N ALA A 183 -35.49 -19.25 -21.81
CA ALA A 183 -34.87 -19.34 -20.48
C ALA A 183 -33.91 -20.55 -20.33
N ASN A 184 -34.07 -21.57 -21.17
CA ASN A 184 -33.22 -22.76 -21.18
C ASN A 184 -31.89 -22.59 -21.94
N CYS A 185 -31.66 -21.44 -22.60
CA CYS A 185 -30.39 -21.15 -23.27
C CYS A 185 -29.28 -20.89 -22.25
N ALA A 186 -28.10 -21.45 -22.43
CA ALA A 186 -26.98 -21.12 -21.58
C ALA A 186 -26.34 -19.79 -22.03
N ILE A 187 -26.25 -18.82 -21.11
CA ILE A 187 -25.51 -17.57 -21.28
C ILE A 187 -24.87 -17.17 -19.94
N GLY A 188 -24.05 -16.12 -19.95
CA GLY A 188 -23.28 -15.68 -18.78
C GLY A 188 -24.11 -15.23 -17.58
N VAL A 189 -23.55 -15.41 -16.39
CA VAL A 189 -24.17 -15.06 -15.11
C VAL A 189 -23.40 -13.92 -14.45
N ARG A 190 -24.06 -12.78 -14.19
CA ARG A 190 -23.50 -11.66 -13.42
C ARG A 190 -24.32 -11.45 -12.14
N PRO A 191 -23.88 -12.01 -10.99
CA PRO A 191 -24.59 -11.86 -9.74
C PRO A 191 -24.74 -10.40 -9.34
N ALA A 192 -25.92 -10.06 -8.83
CA ALA A 192 -26.19 -8.84 -8.10
C ALA A 192 -26.67 -9.18 -6.69
N PHE A 193 -26.30 -8.38 -5.71
CA PHE A 193 -26.76 -8.54 -4.33
C PHE A 193 -26.63 -7.25 -3.54
N ARG A 194 -27.17 -7.24 -2.32
CA ARG A 194 -27.15 -6.06 -1.45
C ARG A 194 -26.24 -6.32 -0.26
N ILE A 195 -25.21 -5.48 -0.12
CA ILE A 195 -24.35 -5.45 1.07
C ILE A 195 -24.99 -4.48 2.09
N LEU A 196 -24.79 -4.72 3.40
CA LEU A 196 -25.19 -3.76 4.43
C LEU A 196 -24.61 -2.38 4.13
N GLU A 197 -25.46 -1.37 4.07
CA GLU A 197 -25.12 -0.01 3.66
C GLU A 197 -24.11 0.65 4.60
N SER A 198 -24.10 0.23 5.87
CA SER A 198 -23.15 0.64 6.89
C SER A 198 -21.80 -0.09 6.83
N THR A 199 -21.61 -1.01 5.87
CA THR A 199 -20.33 -1.70 5.69
C THR A 199 -19.30 -0.70 5.21
N ASN A 200 -18.22 -0.55 5.97
CA ASN A 200 -17.13 0.33 5.61
C ASN A 200 -16.14 -0.36 4.69
N PHE A 201 -15.64 0.38 3.71
CA PHE A 201 -14.53 -0.02 2.86
C PHE A 201 -13.46 1.07 2.86
N GLU A 202 -12.22 0.66 2.66
CA GLU A 202 -11.08 1.57 2.58
C GLU A 202 -10.74 1.82 1.11
N TYR A 203 -10.64 3.09 0.73
CA TYR A 203 -10.27 3.48 -0.62
C TYR A 203 -8.76 3.52 -0.77
N ASP A 204 -8.22 2.69 -1.63
CA ASP A 204 -6.82 2.75 -2.05
C ASP A 204 -6.69 3.63 -3.29
N THR A 205 -5.98 4.73 -3.14
CA THR A 205 -5.73 5.69 -4.22
C THR A 205 -4.82 5.15 -5.31
N ASN A 206 -3.95 4.16 -5.02
CA ASN A 206 -3.01 3.60 -5.99
C ASN A 206 -3.69 2.59 -6.91
N SER A 207 -4.52 1.72 -6.34
CA SER A 207 -5.32 0.80 -7.16
C SER A 207 -6.61 1.42 -7.67
N GLY A 208 -7.13 2.50 -7.07
CA GLY A 208 -8.43 3.08 -7.42
C GLY A 208 -9.62 2.21 -6.99
N MET A 209 -9.42 1.37 -5.98
CA MET A 209 -10.37 0.35 -5.51
C MET A 209 -10.75 0.57 -4.05
N TYR A 210 -11.94 0.11 -3.67
CA TYR A 210 -12.38 0.04 -2.27
C TYR A 210 -12.25 -1.39 -1.76
N TYR A 211 -11.57 -1.60 -0.64
CA TYR A 211 -11.37 -2.91 -0.03
C TYR A 211 -12.23 -3.08 1.22
N TYR A 212 -12.87 -4.23 1.35
CA TYR A 212 -13.46 -4.64 2.61
C TYR A 212 -12.35 -4.93 3.63
N LEU A 213 -12.52 -4.43 4.85
CA LEU A 213 -11.53 -4.50 5.93
C LEU A 213 -10.97 -5.91 6.10
N GLY A 214 -9.65 -6.01 6.03
CA GLY A 214 -8.88 -7.23 6.21
C GLY A 214 -7.53 -6.92 6.86
N ILE A 215 -6.81 -7.95 7.28
CA ILE A 215 -5.41 -7.81 7.71
C ILE A 215 -4.57 -7.73 6.44
N LEU A 216 -3.75 -6.68 6.32
CA LEU A 216 -2.77 -6.60 5.24
C LEU A 216 -1.72 -7.70 5.42
N GLY A 217 -1.42 -8.41 4.33
CA GLY A 217 -0.27 -9.31 4.27
C GLY A 217 1.05 -8.55 4.22
N ASP A 218 2.15 -9.30 4.20
CA ASP A 218 3.50 -8.75 4.08
C ASP A 218 3.77 -8.18 2.68
N ASP A 219 4.65 -7.17 2.63
CA ASP A 219 5.19 -6.60 1.38
C ASP A 219 5.96 -7.67 0.61
N ILE A 220 5.50 -7.99 -0.59
CA ILE A 220 6.18 -8.92 -1.51
C ILE A 220 6.30 -8.32 -2.91
N THR A 221 7.16 -8.89 -3.75
CA THR A 221 7.31 -8.43 -5.14
C THR A 221 6.41 -9.21 -6.09
N VAL A 222 5.98 -8.58 -7.19
CA VAL A 222 5.21 -9.23 -8.26
C VAL A 222 5.86 -10.52 -8.76
N SER A 223 7.20 -10.57 -8.83
CA SER A 223 7.96 -11.76 -9.22
C SER A 223 7.73 -12.99 -8.35
N THR A 224 7.31 -12.81 -7.10
CA THR A 224 7.04 -13.90 -6.14
C THR A 224 5.58 -14.36 -6.12
N LEU A 225 4.69 -13.66 -6.82
CA LEU A 225 3.28 -14.02 -6.89
C LEU A 225 3.07 -15.34 -7.64
N ASN A 226 1.97 -16.02 -7.31
CA ASN A 226 1.53 -17.20 -8.04
C ASN A 226 0.77 -16.79 -9.31
N ILE A 227 0.87 -17.65 -10.33
CA ILE A 227 0.05 -17.53 -11.54
C ILE A 227 -1.43 -17.54 -11.12
N GLY A 228 -2.19 -16.58 -11.65
CA GLY A 228 -3.61 -16.40 -11.31
C GLY A 228 -3.88 -15.58 -10.05
N ASN A 229 -2.87 -15.14 -9.29
CA ASN A 229 -3.08 -14.05 -8.35
C ASN A 229 -3.57 -12.81 -9.08
N THR A 230 -4.29 -11.95 -8.35
CA THR A 230 -4.89 -10.74 -8.91
C THR A 230 -4.19 -9.52 -8.33
N ILE A 231 -3.69 -8.64 -9.20
CA ILE A 231 -3.19 -7.32 -8.82
C ILE A 231 -4.28 -6.31 -9.16
N MET A 232 -4.66 -5.49 -8.20
CA MET A 232 -5.57 -4.37 -8.42
C MET A 232 -4.77 -3.16 -8.88
N PHE A 233 -5.12 -2.65 -10.06
CA PHE A 233 -4.39 -1.56 -10.66
C PHE A 233 -5.30 -0.75 -11.58
N ARG A 234 -5.36 0.57 -11.36
CA ARG A 234 -6.18 1.51 -12.15
C ARG A 234 -7.67 1.11 -12.22
N GLY A 235 -8.26 0.78 -11.09
CA GLY A 235 -9.68 0.45 -10.94
C GLY A 235 -10.09 -0.88 -11.59
N GLU A 236 -9.12 -1.71 -12.00
CA GLU A 236 -9.34 -2.99 -12.66
C GLU A 236 -8.56 -4.11 -11.97
N ALA A 237 -9.14 -5.30 -11.98
CA ALA A 237 -8.47 -6.53 -11.59
C ALA A 237 -7.57 -7.03 -12.74
N TRP A 238 -6.28 -7.28 -12.44
CA TRP A 238 -5.30 -7.80 -13.39
C TRP A 238 -4.80 -9.17 -12.92
N ARG A 239 -4.99 -10.20 -13.73
CA ARG A 239 -4.53 -11.57 -13.45
C ARG A 239 -3.07 -11.71 -13.82
N VAL A 240 -2.26 -12.22 -12.89
CA VAL A 240 -0.85 -12.52 -13.11
C VAL A 240 -0.73 -13.76 -14.00
N VAL A 241 -0.17 -13.59 -15.20
CA VAL A 241 0.04 -14.67 -16.18
C VAL A 241 1.45 -15.24 -16.06
N THR A 242 2.45 -14.36 -16.00
CA THR A 242 3.86 -14.77 -15.89
C THR A 242 4.56 -13.87 -14.85
N PRO A 243 4.66 -14.31 -13.58
CA PRO A 243 5.25 -13.51 -12.50
C PRO A 243 6.68 -13.05 -12.81
N SER A 244 7.51 -13.94 -13.38
CA SER A 244 8.92 -13.66 -13.66
C SER A 244 9.17 -12.56 -14.70
N THR A 245 8.19 -12.26 -15.55
CA THR A 245 8.26 -11.15 -16.52
C THR A 245 7.31 -10.00 -16.16
N GLY A 246 6.53 -10.16 -15.09
CA GLY A 246 5.45 -9.26 -14.70
C GLY A 246 4.26 -9.24 -15.68
N LEU A 247 4.10 -10.26 -16.54
CA LEU A 247 2.99 -10.28 -17.49
C LEU A 247 1.65 -10.42 -16.76
N VAL A 248 0.79 -9.43 -16.94
CA VAL A 248 -0.56 -9.39 -16.41
C VAL A 248 -1.59 -9.16 -17.52
N VAL A 249 -2.82 -9.61 -17.31
CA VAL A 249 -3.96 -9.40 -18.21
C VAL A 249 -5.19 -8.96 -17.42
N THR A 250 -5.95 -8.02 -17.95
CA THR A 250 -7.25 -7.64 -17.34
C THR A 250 -8.14 -8.86 -17.11
N ASP A 251 -8.82 -8.94 -15.95
CA ASP A 251 -9.70 -10.05 -15.57
C ASP A 251 -11.05 -10.04 -16.30
N ARG A 252 -11.43 -8.90 -16.87
CA ARG A 252 -12.63 -8.74 -17.71
C ARG A 252 -12.31 -8.15 -19.08
N ILE A 253 -13.24 -8.26 -20.01
CA ILE A 253 -13.25 -7.46 -21.24
C ILE A 253 -13.56 -6.01 -20.88
N VAL A 254 -12.72 -5.08 -21.33
CA VAL A 254 -12.86 -3.65 -21.01
C VAL A 254 -13.71 -2.89 -22.03
N GLU A 255 -13.71 -3.32 -23.30
CA GLU A 255 -14.53 -2.73 -24.36
C GLU A 255 -14.60 -3.61 -25.62
N LEU A 256 -15.39 -3.16 -26.61
CA LEU A 256 -15.39 -3.70 -27.96
C LEU A 256 -14.62 -2.85 -28.95
N ARG A 257 -13.75 -3.52 -29.71
CA ARG A 257 -12.96 -2.87 -30.74
C ARG A 257 -12.63 -3.81 -31.88
N VAL A 258 -12.57 -3.23 -33.06
CA VAL A 258 -12.04 -3.87 -34.26
C VAL A 258 -10.52 -4.04 -34.08
N PHE A 259 -9.97 -5.20 -34.43
CA PHE A 259 -8.53 -5.43 -34.29
C PHE A 259 -7.74 -4.57 -35.29
N ASP A 260 -8.13 -4.64 -36.55
CA ASP A 260 -7.42 -3.98 -37.64
C ASP A 260 -8.35 -3.65 -38.82
N PRO A 261 -8.95 -2.46 -38.85
CA PRO A 261 -9.93 -2.07 -39.87
C PRO A 261 -9.40 -2.07 -41.31
N ASN A 262 -8.08 -1.99 -41.53
CA ASN A 262 -7.48 -1.99 -42.86
C ASN A 262 -6.95 -3.38 -43.28
N ASN A 263 -7.30 -4.44 -42.54
CA ASN A 263 -7.10 -5.84 -42.93
C ASN A 263 -5.63 -6.26 -43.16
N THR A 264 -4.69 -5.71 -42.39
CA THR A 264 -3.30 -6.20 -42.37
C THR A 264 -3.07 -7.35 -41.41
N ASN A 265 -4.05 -7.69 -40.56
CA ASN A 265 -4.05 -8.70 -39.50
C ASN A 265 -2.93 -8.59 -38.45
N VAL A 266 -2.18 -7.50 -38.46
CA VAL A 266 -1.01 -7.30 -37.61
C VAL A 266 -1.31 -6.25 -36.56
N TYR A 267 -1.01 -6.55 -35.30
CA TYR A 267 -1.06 -5.58 -34.21
C TYR A 267 -0.05 -4.45 -34.45
N ASN A 268 -0.49 -3.21 -34.61
CA ASN A 268 0.37 -2.09 -35.00
C ASN A 268 0.12 -0.82 -34.17
N PRO A 269 1.01 -0.47 -33.21
CA PRO A 269 0.91 0.75 -32.41
C PRO A 269 1.05 2.07 -33.19
N MET A 270 1.55 2.02 -34.43
CA MET A 270 1.78 3.22 -35.24
C MET A 270 0.61 3.55 -36.18
N ASP A 271 -0.36 2.65 -36.32
CA ASP A 271 -1.51 2.82 -37.20
C ASP A 271 -2.74 3.24 -36.39
N SER A 272 -3.21 4.46 -36.60
CA SER A 272 -4.33 5.06 -35.86
C SER A 272 -5.64 4.28 -35.92
N ASN A 273 -5.82 3.41 -36.92
CA ASN A 273 -7.02 2.57 -37.02
C ASN A 273 -6.90 1.24 -36.27
N ASN A 274 -5.68 0.81 -35.96
CA ASN A 274 -5.39 -0.48 -35.36
C ASN A 274 -5.59 -0.47 -33.84
N ILE A 275 -6.00 -1.61 -33.29
CA ILE A 275 -6.15 -1.78 -31.84
C ILE A 275 -4.85 -1.50 -31.07
N GLY A 276 -3.69 -1.73 -31.70
CA GLY A 276 -2.40 -1.45 -31.08
C GLY A 276 -2.16 0.02 -30.83
N TYR A 277 -2.58 0.91 -31.73
CA TYR A 277 -2.51 2.35 -31.52
C TYR A 277 -3.43 2.78 -30.40
N TYR A 278 -4.67 2.27 -30.39
CA TYR A 278 -5.62 2.54 -29.31
C TYR A 278 -5.02 2.18 -27.94
N LEU A 279 -4.50 0.96 -27.80
CA LEU A 279 -3.96 0.48 -26.53
C LEU A 279 -2.74 1.28 -26.05
N ASN A 280 -1.84 1.68 -26.96
CA ASN A 280 -0.60 2.38 -26.61
C ASN A 280 -0.69 3.91 -26.62
N ASN A 281 -1.81 4.48 -27.09
CA ASN A 281 -2.04 5.92 -27.08
C ASN A 281 -3.27 6.26 -26.26
N THR A 282 -4.47 5.96 -26.75
CA THR A 282 -5.70 6.35 -26.07
C THR A 282 -5.84 5.69 -24.70
N TYR A 283 -5.77 4.36 -24.64
CA TYR A 283 -5.91 3.61 -23.39
C TYR A 283 -4.72 3.85 -22.45
N TYR A 284 -3.47 3.71 -22.92
CA TYR A 284 -2.29 3.97 -22.08
C TYR A 284 -2.22 5.39 -21.51
N ASN A 285 -2.68 6.42 -22.24
CA ASN A 285 -2.68 7.80 -21.72
C ASN A 285 -3.78 8.09 -20.70
N THR A 286 -4.68 7.13 -20.44
CA THR A 286 -5.61 7.22 -19.31
C THR A 286 -4.99 6.77 -17.98
N PHE A 287 -3.75 6.27 -17.99
CA PHE A 287 -2.96 5.99 -16.79
C PHE A 287 -2.23 7.27 -16.36
N THR A 288 -2.12 7.50 -15.06
CA THR A 288 -1.35 8.58 -14.45
C THR A 288 0.16 8.41 -14.72
N ALA A 289 0.95 9.44 -14.42
CA ALA A 289 2.41 9.34 -14.58
C ALA A 289 3.04 8.25 -13.69
N GLY A 290 2.58 8.12 -12.44
CA GLY A 290 3.05 7.10 -11.50
C GLY A 290 2.68 5.69 -11.96
N GLU A 291 1.43 5.46 -12.37
CA GLU A 291 0.99 4.17 -12.91
C GLU A 291 1.81 3.78 -14.16
N ARG A 292 2.04 4.74 -15.08
CA ARG A 292 2.85 4.49 -16.28
C ARG A 292 4.31 4.14 -15.98
N ALA A 293 4.87 4.61 -14.86
CA ALA A 293 6.22 4.27 -14.45
C ALA A 293 6.35 2.78 -14.08
N LEU A 294 5.27 2.15 -13.63
CA LEU A 294 5.23 0.72 -13.30
C LEU A 294 5.11 -0.19 -14.53
N ILE A 295 4.78 0.36 -15.71
CA ILE A 295 4.57 -0.41 -16.95
C ILE A 295 5.85 -0.45 -17.80
N LYS A 296 6.41 -1.65 -17.98
CA LYS A 296 7.64 -1.86 -18.73
C LYS A 296 7.48 -1.58 -20.22
N SER A 297 8.51 -0.97 -20.80
CA SER A 297 8.73 -1.03 -22.25
C SER A 297 9.10 -2.46 -22.60
N SER A 298 8.25 -3.14 -23.37
CA SER A 298 8.36 -4.59 -23.57
C SER A 298 8.51 -4.95 -25.04
N THR A 299 9.05 -6.14 -25.28
CA THR A 299 9.06 -6.76 -26.60
C THR A 299 7.77 -7.55 -26.80
N TRP A 300 6.97 -7.16 -27.78
CA TRP A 300 5.76 -7.90 -28.16
C TRP A 300 5.98 -8.64 -29.46
N TYR A 301 5.94 -9.96 -29.39
CA TYR A 301 6.08 -10.81 -30.57
C TYR A 301 4.76 -10.87 -31.34
N ARG A 302 4.86 -10.77 -32.66
CA ARG A 302 3.73 -10.73 -33.60
C ARG A 302 3.86 -11.82 -34.67
N GLY A 303 4.48 -12.94 -34.31
CA GLY A 303 4.52 -14.14 -35.13
C GLY A 303 3.15 -14.83 -35.17
N ASN A 304 2.94 -15.71 -36.15
CA ASN A 304 1.67 -16.44 -36.30
C ASN A 304 1.57 -17.68 -35.39
N GLU A 305 0.46 -18.41 -35.47
CA GLU A 305 0.13 -19.58 -34.63
C GLU A 305 1.12 -20.76 -34.74
N THR A 306 1.98 -20.78 -35.76
CA THR A 306 3.01 -21.82 -35.92
C THR A 306 4.37 -21.42 -35.35
N ASN A 307 4.63 -20.11 -35.20
CA ASN A 307 5.88 -19.57 -34.68
C ASN A 307 5.66 -18.17 -34.10
N GLU A 308 5.06 -18.08 -32.92
CA GLU A 308 4.67 -16.80 -32.32
C GLU A 308 5.86 -15.88 -32.01
N THR A 309 7.05 -16.43 -31.79
CA THR A 309 8.28 -15.67 -31.49
C THR A 309 9.07 -15.26 -32.74
N GLY A 310 8.63 -15.69 -33.93
CA GLY A 310 9.26 -15.35 -35.20
C GLY A 310 8.97 -13.92 -35.66
N ASN A 311 9.65 -13.50 -36.74
CA ASN A 311 9.48 -12.19 -37.36
C ASN A 311 8.43 -12.17 -38.50
N THR A 312 7.64 -13.23 -38.64
CA THR A 312 6.65 -13.39 -39.71
C THR A 312 5.26 -13.62 -39.09
N PRO A 313 4.24 -12.80 -39.40
CA PRO A 313 4.19 -11.81 -40.49
C PRO A 313 4.91 -10.48 -40.21
N ALA A 314 5.24 -10.17 -38.95
CA ALA A 314 5.87 -8.90 -38.61
C ALA A 314 6.97 -9.03 -37.56
N VAL A 315 7.96 -8.12 -37.63
CA VAL A 315 9.04 -8.02 -36.64
C VAL A 315 8.46 -7.71 -35.25
N PRO A 316 9.01 -8.27 -34.16
CA PRO A 316 8.63 -7.92 -32.80
C PRO A 316 8.70 -6.43 -32.55
N LEU A 317 7.74 -5.91 -31.79
CA LEU A 317 7.72 -4.52 -31.39
C LEU A 317 8.57 -4.33 -30.14
N THR A 318 9.64 -3.58 -30.26
CA THR A 318 10.45 -3.13 -29.13
C THR A 318 9.89 -1.81 -28.62
N ASN A 319 9.84 -1.60 -27.30
CA ASN A 319 9.34 -0.38 -26.65
C ASN A 319 7.81 -0.17 -26.71
N THR A 320 7.03 -1.23 -26.87
CA THR A 320 5.57 -1.16 -26.77
C THR A 320 5.12 -1.46 -25.34
N LYS A 321 4.14 -0.71 -24.83
CA LYS A 321 3.74 -0.73 -23.42
C LYS A 321 2.62 -1.73 -23.14
N ILE A 322 1.54 -1.63 -23.91
CA ILE A 322 0.36 -2.46 -23.76
C ILE A 322 0.23 -3.31 -25.02
N GLY A 323 -0.10 -4.58 -24.84
CA GLY A 323 -0.36 -5.55 -25.90
C GLY A 323 -1.60 -6.37 -25.60
N LEU A 324 -1.67 -7.55 -26.21
CA LEU A 324 -2.65 -8.59 -25.97
C LEU A 324 -1.90 -9.90 -25.77
N LEU A 325 -2.52 -10.89 -25.11
CA LEU A 325 -1.89 -12.20 -24.96
C LEU A 325 -1.66 -12.87 -26.31
N ARG A 326 -0.57 -13.62 -26.40
CA ARG A 326 -0.35 -14.63 -27.43
C ARG A 326 -1.22 -15.85 -27.21
N GLU A 327 -1.38 -16.69 -28.22
CA GLU A 327 -2.12 -17.95 -28.11
C GLU A 327 -1.45 -18.90 -27.11
N SER A 328 -0.12 -19.01 -27.12
CA SER A 328 0.60 -19.81 -26.12
C SER A 328 0.42 -19.29 -24.68
N GLU A 329 0.39 -17.96 -24.51
CA GLU A 329 0.18 -17.32 -23.21
C GLU A 329 -1.26 -17.53 -22.72
N TYR A 330 -2.25 -17.37 -23.59
CA TYR A 330 -3.65 -17.67 -23.27
C TYR A 330 -3.84 -19.14 -22.89
N ASN A 331 -3.31 -20.07 -23.69
CA ASN A 331 -3.43 -21.50 -23.41
C ASN A 331 -2.78 -21.88 -22.08
N SER A 332 -1.63 -21.28 -21.76
CA SER A 332 -0.96 -21.48 -20.47
C SER A 332 -1.78 -20.89 -19.31
N ALA A 333 -2.32 -19.68 -19.48
CA ALA A 333 -3.20 -19.04 -18.51
C ALA A 333 -4.48 -19.84 -18.25
N LYS A 334 -5.09 -20.38 -19.32
CA LYS A 334 -6.28 -21.25 -19.24
C LYS A 334 -5.95 -22.55 -18.50
N ALA A 335 -4.82 -23.20 -18.81
CA ALA A 335 -4.38 -24.40 -18.11
C ALA A 335 -4.10 -24.15 -16.61
N ALA A 336 -3.64 -22.94 -16.28
CA ALA A 336 -3.44 -22.49 -14.89
C ALA A 336 -4.72 -22.04 -14.18
N GLY A 337 -5.89 -22.13 -14.83
CA GLY A 337 -7.18 -21.76 -14.25
C GLY A 337 -7.43 -20.26 -14.12
N ILE A 338 -6.65 -19.42 -14.83
CA ILE A 338 -6.95 -17.98 -14.93
C ILE A 338 -8.26 -17.77 -15.67
N PHE A 339 -8.46 -18.53 -16.74
CA PHE A 339 -9.68 -18.54 -17.54
C PHE A 339 -10.39 -19.90 -17.40
N PRO A 340 -11.73 -19.93 -17.36
CA PRO A 340 -12.49 -21.18 -17.33
C PRO A 340 -12.14 -22.11 -18.49
N SER A 341 -12.11 -23.42 -18.21
CA SER A 341 -11.83 -24.43 -19.23
C SER A 341 -12.89 -24.48 -20.34
N THR A 342 -14.14 -24.16 -19.99
CA THR A 342 -15.32 -24.07 -20.86
C THR A 342 -15.48 -22.71 -21.53
N GLY A 343 -14.56 -21.76 -21.30
CA GLY A 343 -14.66 -20.41 -21.82
C GLY A 343 -15.56 -19.47 -21.00
N GLU A 344 -15.60 -18.20 -21.40
CA GLU A 344 -16.35 -17.14 -20.71
C GLU A 344 -17.52 -16.60 -21.55
N TYR A 345 -17.94 -17.34 -22.59
CA TYR A 345 -19.01 -16.98 -23.52
C TYR A 345 -18.88 -15.58 -24.11
N SER A 346 -17.62 -15.21 -24.33
CA SER A 346 -17.23 -13.90 -24.83
C SER A 346 -16.09 -14.09 -25.83
N TYR A 347 -16.14 -13.34 -26.92
CA TYR A 347 -15.09 -13.39 -27.93
C TYR A 347 -14.10 -12.26 -27.72
N TRP A 348 -12.81 -12.54 -27.74
CA TRP A 348 -11.80 -11.52 -27.55
C TRP A 348 -10.47 -11.80 -28.25
N TRP A 349 -9.79 -10.71 -28.58
CA TRP A 349 -8.61 -10.72 -29.42
C TRP A 349 -7.35 -11.23 -28.72
N LEU A 350 -6.59 -12.06 -29.42
CA LEU A 350 -5.18 -12.33 -29.14
C LEU A 350 -4.31 -11.48 -30.07
N ILE A 351 -3.04 -11.28 -29.71
CA ILE A 351 -2.10 -10.53 -30.57
C ILE A 351 -1.68 -11.32 -31.83
N THR A 352 -1.82 -12.65 -31.78
CA THR A 352 -1.31 -13.61 -32.76
C THR A 352 -2.09 -13.55 -34.08
N PRO A 353 -1.46 -13.16 -35.21
CA PRO A 353 -2.08 -13.22 -36.53
C PRO A 353 -2.33 -14.66 -36.99
N TYR A 354 -3.35 -14.89 -37.81
CA TYR A 354 -3.58 -16.21 -38.41
C TYR A 354 -2.86 -16.35 -39.76
N SER A 355 -2.07 -17.42 -39.93
CA SER A 355 -1.27 -17.62 -41.14
C SER A 355 -2.08 -18.07 -42.36
N GLY A 356 -3.22 -18.74 -42.13
CA GLY A 356 -4.06 -19.27 -43.19
C GLY A 356 -4.91 -18.22 -43.94
N ASN A 357 -5.04 -17.02 -43.38
CA ASN A 357 -5.79 -15.92 -43.99
C ASN A 357 -5.26 -14.56 -43.52
N SER A 358 -4.82 -13.71 -44.46
CA SER A 358 -4.16 -12.43 -44.18
C SER A 358 -5.06 -11.35 -43.57
N ILE A 359 -6.36 -11.61 -43.41
CA ILE A 359 -7.31 -10.69 -42.78
C ILE A 359 -7.84 -11.21 -41.43
N ASP A 360 -7.42 -12.41 -41.02
CA ASP A 360 -7.88 -13.02 -39.77
C ASP A 360 -6.78 -12.99 -38.70
N VAL A 361 -7.23 -12.90 -37.45
CA VAL A 361 -6.40 -12.90 -36.24
C VAL A 361 -6.92 -13.97 -35.29
N ARG A 362 -6.04 -14.54 -34.46
CA ARG A 362 -6.45 -15.51 -33.45
C ARG A 362 -7.35 -14.84 -32.42
N ASN A 363 -8.42 -15.54 -32.06
CA ASN A 363 -9.48 -15.05 -31.21
C ASN A 363 -9.92 -16.17 -30.27
N VAL A 364 -10.14 -15.82 -29.01
CA VAL A 364 -10.70 -16.75 -28.02
C VAL A 364 -12.21 -16.75 -28.19
N PHE A 365 -12.80 -17.91 -28.44
CA PHE A 365 -14.24 -18.08 -28.66
C PHE A 365 -14.97 -18.32 -27.34
N ALA A 366 -16.31 -18.32 -27.43
CA ALA A 366 -17.22 -18.49 -26.29
C ALA A 366 -16.91 -19.73 -25.43
N ASP A 367 -16.53 -20.85 -26.06
CA ASP A 367 -16.16 -22.12 -25.44
C ASP A 367 -14.71 -22.17 -24.92
N GLY A 368 -13.99 -21.05 -25.02
CA GLY A 368 -12.58 -20.92 -24.67
C GLY A 368 -11.64 -21.62 -25.65
N SER A 369 -12.12 -22.08 -26.81
CA SER A 369 -11.24 -22.52 -27.90
C SER A 369 -10.58 -21.31 -28.56
N VAL A 370 -9.39 -21.50 -29.12
CA VAL A 370 -8.74 -20.47 -29.95
C VAL A 370 -8.99 -20.80 -31.41
N GLN A 371 -9.69 -19.89 -32.09
CA GLN A 371 -9.97 -19.96 -33.52
C GLN A 371 -9.45 -18.71 -34.21
N HIS A 372 -9.72 -18.56 -35.51
CA HIS A 372 -9.41 -17.33 -36.25
C HIS A 372 -10.70 -16.55 -36.50
N PHE A 373 -10.59 -15.22 -36.50
CA PHE A 373 -11.73 -14.34 -36.74
C PHE A 373 -11.30 -13.11 -37.53
N ASN A 374 -12.22 -12.57 -38.31
CA ASN A 374 -11.92 -11.47 -39.22
C ASN A 374 -11.59 -10.19 -38.44
N ALA A 375 -10.40 -9.63 -38.70
CA ALA A 375 -9.83 -8.51 -37.99
C ALA A 375 -10.66 -7.21 -38.08
N VAL A 376 -11.57 -7.09 -39.07
CA VAL A 376 -12.51 -5.94 -39.18
C VAL A 376 -13.75 -6.07 -38.29
N THR A 377 -13.96 -7.20 -37.62
CA THR A 377 -15.11 -7.38 -36.73
C THR A 377 -14.80 -6.83 -35.35
N ALA A 378 -15.75 -6.17 -34.69
CA ALA A 378 -15.56 -5.74 -33.31
C ALA A 378 -15.68 -6.94 -32.36
N THR A 379 -14.66 -7.19 -31.53
CA THR A 379 -14.73 -8.19 -30.45
C THR A 379 -14.13 -7.62 -29.16
N GLY A 380 -14.15 -8.41 -28.09
CA GLY A 380 -13.69 -8.02 -26.77
C GLY A 380 -12.19 -7.72 -26.74
N VAL A 381 -11.82 -6.72 -25.95
CA VAL A 381 -10.44 -6.36 -25.69
C VAL A 381 -10.08 -6.70 -24.24
N ARG A 382 -9.01 -7.48 -24.07
CA ARG A 382 -8.35 -7.74 -22.79
C ARG A 382 -6.91 -7.25 -22.85
N PRO A 383 -6.64 -6.00 -22.45
CA PRO A 383 -5.28 -5.47 -22.41
C PRO A 383 -4.38 -6.36 -21.56
N ALA A 384 -3.15 -6.54 -22.03
CA ALA A 384 -2.08 -7.19 -21.29
C ALA A 384 -0.85 -6.27 -21.27
N PHE A 385 -0.09 -6.28 -20.18
CA PHE A 385 1.19 -5.57 -20.10
C PHE A 385 2.15 -6.25 -19.13
N GLN A 386 3.43 -5.86 -19.17
CA GLN A 386 4.42 -6.28 -18.19
C GLN A 386 4.56 -5.19 -17.13
N ILE A 387 4.09 -5.46 -15.91
CA ILE A 387 4.40 -4.62 -14.75
C ILE A 387 5.86 -4.87 -14.33
N LEU A 388 6.51 -3.90 -13.68
CA LEU A 388 7.82 -4.14 -13.06
C LEU A 388 7.70 -5.31 -12.07
N GLU A 389 8.49 -6.35 -12.27
CA GLU A 389 8.50 -7.55 -11.42
C GLU A 389 9.03 -7.28 -10.00
N SER A 390 9.68 -6.13 -9.80
CA SER A 390 10.13 -5.60 -8.51
C SER A 390 9.07 -4.71 -7.83
N THR A 391 7.95 -4.43 -8.49
CA THR A 391 6.85 -3.67 -7.86
C THR A 391 6.43 -4.39 -6.59
N ILE A 392 6.41 -3.64 -5.50
CA ILE A 392 5.95 -4.12 -4.20
C ILE A 392 4.43 -4.13 -4.18
N VAL A 393 3.88 -5.23 -3.70
CA VAL A 393 2.44 -5.45 -3.57
C VAL A 393 2.14 -6.07 -2.22
N ASN A 394 0.94 -5.81 -1.72
CA ASN A 394 0.45 -6.30 -0.44
C ASN A 394 -0.84 -7.07 -0.60
N GLU A 395 -0.96 -8.20 0.08
CA GLU A 395 -2.18 -9.00 0.07
C GLU A 395 -3.27 -8.25 0.84
N VAL A 396 -4.39 -7.97 0.16
CA VAL A 396 -5.55 -7.26 0.74
C VAL A 396 -6.73 -8.21 0.97
N GLN A 397 -6.78 -9.30 0.19
CA GLN A 397 -7.66 -10.45 0.36
C GLN A 397 -6.93 -11.68 -0.19
N THR A 398 -7.30 -12.89 0.20
CA THR A 398 -6.60 -14.10 -0.26
C THR A 398 -6.45 -14.15 -1.79
N GLY A 399 -5.21 -14.14 -2.27
CA GLY A 399 -4.85 -14.15 -3.70
C GLY A 399 -5.10 -12.83 -4.45
N VAL A 400 -5.44 -11.76 -3.74
CA VAL A 400 -5.69 -10.41 -4.26
C VAL A 400 -4.71 -9.44 -3.61
N TYR A 401 -4.02 -8.68 -4.45
CA TYR A 401 -2.94 -7.80 -4.06
C TYR A 401 -3.20 -6.38 -4.54
N ALA A 402 -2.89 -5.40 -3.70
CA ALA A 402 -2.82 -3.99 -4.06
C ALA A 402 -1.36 -3.57 -4.26
N ILE A 403 -1.11 -2.57 -5.11
CA ILE A 403 0.22 -2.00 -5.25
C ILE A 403 0.55 -1.21 -3.97
N ALA A 404 1.65 -1.56 -3.32
CA ALA A 404 2.13 -0.82 -2.18
C ALA A 404 2.58 0.58 -2.64
N PRO A 405 2.24 1.65 -1.91
CA PRO A 405 2.80 2.97 -2.21
C PRO A 405 4.34 2.87 -2.11
N PRO A 406 5.07 3.60 -2.98
CA PRO A 406 6.51 3.69 -2.83
C PRO A 406 6.84 4.26 -1.43
N ASP A 407 7.85 3.70 -0.78
CA ASP A 407 8.42 4.37 0.39
C ASP A 407 9.02 5.70 -0.07
N THR A 408 8.75 6.73 0.71
CA THR A 408 9.24 8.09 0.49
C THR A 408 9.82 8.69 1.76
N THR A 409 9.88 7.89 2.82
CA THR A 409 10.42 8.28 4.12
C THR A 409 11.93 8.37 3.97
N GLN A 410 12.49 9.50 4.38
CA GLN A 410 13.94 9.63 4.43
C GLN A 410 14.43 9.06 5.76
N PRO A 411 15.57 8.35 5.78
CA PRO A 411 16.21 7.97 7.02
C PRO A 411 16.60 9.20 7.84
N ASP A 412 16.04 9.37 9.03
CA ASP A 412 16.47 10.39 9.99
C ASP A 412 17.63 9.87 10.83
N VAL A 413 18.68 10.66 11.01
CA VAL A 413 19.85 10.27 11.84
C VAL A 413 19.88 11.00 13.18
N THR A 414 19.84 10.24 14.27
CA THR A 414 20.05 10.74 15.63
C THR A 414 21.49 10.44 16.04
N ILE A 415 22.23 11.48 16.41
CA ILE A 415 23.62 11.34 16.86
C ILE A 415 23.67 11.53 18.38
N THR A 416 24.27 10.57 19.10
CA THR A 416 24.49 10.64 20.54
C THR A 416 25.97 10.52 20.88
N SER A 417 26.37 10.98 22.07
CA SER A 417 27.77 10.97 22.52
C SER A 417 27.95 10.28 23.87
N SER A 418 29.06 9.57 24.01
CA SER A 418 29.50 8.98 25.27
C SER A 418 30.99 9.29 25.49
N PRO A 419 31.38 10.02 26.55
CA PRO A 419 30.50 10.65 27.54
C PRO A 419 29.58 11.74 26.94
N VAL A 420 28.47 12.03 27.62
CA VAL A 420 27.56 13.13 27.24
C VAL A 420 28.20 14.50 27.49
N SER A 421 27.73 15.50 26.76
CA SER A 421 28.14 16.90 26.95
C SER A 421 27.67 17.48 28.29
N PRO A 422 28.47 18.33 28.98
CA PRO A 422 29.87 18.64 28.72
C PRO A 422 30.80 17.54 29.25
N THR A 423 31.98 17.37 28.66
CA THR A 423 32.95 16.34 29.07
C THR A 423 34.38 16.86 29.06
N ASN A 424 35.26 16.20 29.83
CA ASN A 424 36.70 16.43 29.86
C ASN A 424 37.50 15.23 29.31
N ALA A 425 36.81 14.25 28.72
CA ALA A 425 37.45 13.11 28.09
C ALA A 425 38.34 13.54 26.91
N THR A 426 39.40 12.78 26.67
CA THR A 426 40.27 12.98 25.50
C THR A 426 39.69 12.38 24.23
N THR A 427 38.74 11.45 24.36
CA THR A 427 38.08 10.74 23.28
C THR A 427 36.58 10.63 23.61
N VAL A 428 35.73 10.82 22.61
CA VAL A 428 34.27 10.66 22.71
C VAL A 428 33.83 9.63 21.68
N THR A 429 33.03 8.66 22.10
CA THR A 429 32.36 7.74 21.19
C THR A 429 31.04 8.36 20.76
N TYR A 430 30.85 8.50 19.45
CA TYR A 430 29.59 8.92 18.84
C TYR A 430 28.84 7.70 18.31
N THR A 431 27.53 7.67 18.53
CA THR A 431 26.62 6.66 17.97
C THR A 431 25.65 7.36 17.03
N PHE A 432 25.54 6.84 15.81
CA PHE A 432 24.61 7.29 14.76
C PHE A 432 23.51 6.25 14.66
N GLU A 433 22.28 6.66 14.96
CA GLU A 433 21.09 5.83 14.87
C GLU A 433 20.20 6.37 13.75
N PHE A 434 20.05 5.62 12.67
CA PHE A 434 19.10 5.94 11.61
C PHE A 434 17.71 5.39 11.94
N SER A 435 16.65 6.07 11.51
CA SER A 435 15.26 5.62 11.72
C SER A 435 14.90 4.31 11.00
N GLU A 436 15.75 3.89 10.06
CA GLU A 436 15.62 2.67 9.24
C GLU A 436 17.01 2.22 8.75
N ASP A 437 17.10 1.00 8.22
CA ASP A 437 18.34 0.45 7.68
C ASP A 437 18.84 1.30 6.49
N VAL A 438 20.12 1.66 6.50
CA VAL A 438 20.75 2.47 5.44
C VAL A 438 21.93 1.75 4.80
N THR A 439 22.19 2.09 3.55
CA THR A 439 23.33 1.64 2.76
C THR A 439 24.13 2.84 2.26
N GLY A 440 25.44 2.66 2.12
CA GLY A 440 26.35 3.70 1.65
C GLY A 440 26.90 4.65 2.72
N PHE A 441 26.51 4.51 3.99
CA PHE A 441 27.11 5.28 5.10
C PHE A 441 28.49 4.72 5.48
N THR A 442 29.49 5.58 5.45
CA THR A 442 30.91 5.27 5.67
C THR A 442 31.56 6.34 6.55
N VAL A 443 32.82 6.12 6.93
CA VAL A 443 33.55 7.08 7.78
C VAL A 443 33.83 8.43 7.10
N ASP A 444 33.92 8.45 5.76
CA ASP A 444 34.16 9.67 4.99
C ASP A 444 32.94 10.61 4.99
N ASP A 445 31.80 10.13 5.48
CA ASP A 445 30.52 10.83 5.53
C ASP A 445 30.30 11.60 6.84
N ILE A 446 31.27 11.52 7.76
CA ILE A 446 31.20 12.10 9.10
C ILE A 446 32.07 13.35 9.14
N ASP A 447 31.42 14.51 9.13
CA ASP A 447 32.08 15.80 9.27
C ASP A 447 32.32 16.14 10.74
N VAL A 448 33.58 16.34 11.11
CA VAL A 448 33.99 16.67 12.49
C VAL A 448 34.68 18.02 12.56
N THR A 449 34.15 18.92 13.39
CA THR A 449 34.80 20.18 13.77
C THR A 449 35.35 20.10 15.19
N ASN A 450 36.56 20.62 15.42
CA ASN A 450 37.26 20.59 16.72
C ASN A 450 37.44 19.15 17.28
N GLY A 451 37.69 18.19 16.40
CA GLY A 451 37.99 16.81 16.75
C GLY A 451 38.75 16.12 15.61
N THR A 452 39.29 14.94 15.90
CA THR A 452 39.93 14.08 14.90
C THR A 452 39.26 12.69 14.94
N PRO A 453 38.49 12.31 13.90
CA PRO A 453 37.85 11.00 13.86
C PRO A 453 38.89 9.89 13.72
N LYS A 454 38.72 8.80 14.46
CA LYS A 454 39.54 7.59 14.36
C LYS A 454 38.87 6.60 13.41
N GLY A 455 39.22 6.68 12.12
CA GLY A 455 38.59 5.86 11.08
C GLY A 455 38.62 4.36 11.36
N GLU A 456 39.67 3.88 12.03
CA GLU A 456 39.84 2.48 12.43
C GLU A 456 38.85 2.00 13.52
N THR A 457 38.16 2.91 14.19
CA THR A 457 37.14 2.61 15.21
C THR A 457 35.71 2.62 14.66
N PHE A 458 35.55 3.05 13.40
CA PHE A 458 34.23 3.05 12.75
C PHE A 458 33.70 1.62 12.68
N THR A 459 32.53 1.39 13.27
CA THR A 459 31.93 0.06 13.37
C THR A 459 30.46 0.14 12.97
N VAL A 460 30.04 -0.79 12.12
CA VAL A 460 28.64 -1.09 11.81
C VAL A 460 28.13 -2.04 12.88
N VAL A 461 27.20 -1.59 13.72
CA VAL A 461 26.62 -2.41 14.79
C VAL A 461 25.53 -3.31 14.20
N ASP A 462 24.65 -2.73 13.40
CA ASP A 462 23.60 -3.39 12.61
C ASP A 462 23.24 -2.53 11.38
N GLY A 463 22.06 -2.74 10.76
CA GLY A 463 21.68 -2.08 9.50
C GLY A 463 21.42 -0.58 9.61
N ASN A 464 21.16 -0.06 10.81
CA ASN A 464 20.82 1.35 11.05
C ASN A 464 21.67 2.01 12.15
N THR A 465 22.54 1.26 12.83
CA THR A 465 23.36 1.76 13.95
C THR A 465 24.86 1.70 13.65
N TYR A 466 25.55 2.83 13.86
CA TYR A 466 26.99 2.97 13.63
C TYR A 466 27.67 3.68 14.80
N THR A 467 28.95 3.38 15.02
CA THR A 467 29.75 4.06 16.06
C THR A 467 31.12 4.48 15.58
N ILE A 468 31.64 5.61 16.07
CA ILE A 468 33.03 6.05 15.85
C ILE A 468 33.59 6.73 17.10
N GLU A 469 34.90 6.61 17.34
CA GLU A 469 35.61 7.45 18.29
C GLU A 469 36.18 8.72 17.64
N VAL A 470 36.04 9.84 18.32
CA VAL A 470 36.62 11.13 17.93
C VAL A 470 37.51 11.64 19.06
N ASP A 471 38.77 11.92 18.75
CA ASP A 471 39.69 12.53 19.70
C ASP A 471 39.46 14.04 19.77
N LYS A 472 39.51 14.57 21.00
CA LYS A 472 39.48 15.99 21.29
C LYS A 472 40.69 16.70 20.68
N LEU A 473 40.46 17.81 19.99
CA LEU A 473 41.55 18.68 19.54
C LEU A 473 41.89 19.77 20.57
N VAL A 474 40.93 20.66 20.88
CA VAL A 474 41.07 21.71 21.92
C VAL A 474 39.81 21.87 22.75
N ASP A 475 39.87 22.68 23.81
CA ASP A 475 38.69 23.10 24.57
C ASP A 475 37.74 23.90 23.69
N GLY A 476 36.43 23.67 23.89
CA GLY A 476 35.38 24.31 23.11
C GLY A 476 34.35 23.31 22.58
N GLU A 477 33.55 23.74 21.62
CA GLU A 477 32.53 22.90 20.99
C GLU A 477 33.16 21.96 19.98
N GLN A 478 32.97 20.65 20.17
CA GLN A 478 33.21 19.62 19.17
C GLN A 478 31.87 19.30 18.51
N VAL A 479 31.82 19.46 17.18
CA VAL A 479 30.59 19.26 16.40
C VAL A 479 30.80 18.09 15.46
N VAL A 480 29.85 17.16 15.46
CA VAL A 480 29.80 16.03 14.53
C VAL A 480 28.53 16.13 13.71
N THR A 481 28.66 16.07 12.40
CA THR A 481 27.55 16.22 11.45
C THR A 481 27.57 15.08 10.44
N VAL A 482 26.37 14.60 10.09
CA VAL A 482 26.08 13.76 8.93
C VAL A 482 25.19 14.59 8.01
N ASN A 483 25.67 14.88 6.80
CA ASN A 483 24.92 15.69 5.84
C ASN A 483 23.73 14.91 5.27
N ALA A 484 22.73 15.64 4.76
CA ALA A 484 21.63 15.04 4.02
C ALA A 484 22.11 14.43 2.69
N GLY A 485 21.50 13.30 2.31
CA GLY A 485 21.70 12.63 1.03
C GLY A 485 23.04 11.99 0.79
N ILE A 486 23.63 11.45 1.85
CA ILE A 486 24.90 10.73 1.82
C ILE A 486 24.71 9.22 1.83
N CYS A 487 23.67 8.73 2.53
CA CYS A 487 23.27 7.34 2.53
C CYS A 487 21.79 7.20 2.17
N GLN A 488 21.37 5.98 1.88
CA GLN A 488 20.03 5.69 1.42
C GLN A 488 19.45 4.41 2.03
N ASP A 489 18.13 4.39 2.19
CA ASP A 489 17.39 3.17 2.54
C ASP A 489 17.32 2.15 1.37
N ALA A 490 16.53 1.09 1.57
CA ALA A 490 16.24 0.10 0.54
C ALA A 490 15.41 0.66 -0.64
N ALA A 491 14.61 1.71 -0.41
CA ALA A 491 13.81 2.39 -1.43
C ALA A 491 14.57 3.50 -2.17
N ALA A 492 15.86 3.68 -1.87
CA ALA A 492 16.72 4.76 -2.36
C ALA A 492 16.31 6.17 -1.92
N ASN A 493 15.55 6.30 -0.82
CA ASN A 493 15.36 7.56 -0.14
C ASN A 493 16.64 7.96 0.56
N LEU A 494 17.07 9.19 0.31
CA LEU A 494 18.28 9.80 0.85
C LEU A 494 18.07 10.27 2.29
N ASN A 495 19.05 10.09 3.18
CA ASN A 495 18.93 10.48 4.59
C ASN A 495 18.77 11.99 4.81
N THR A 496 18.18 12.37 5.94
CA THR A 496 18.18 13.76 6.43
C THR A 496 19.48 14.09 7.18
N GLU A 497 19.77 15.38 7.34
CA GLU A 497 20.94 15.86 8.09
C GLU A 497 20.75 15.65 9.59
N GLY A 498 21.80 15.22 10.29
CA GLY A 498 21.86 15.23 11.75
C GLY A 498 23.15 15.82 12.28
N THR A 499 23.08 16.49 13.42
CA THR A 499 24.24 17.13 14.06
C THR A 499 24.16 17.03 15.58
N ILE A 500 25.32 16.93 16.23
CA ILE A 500 25.46 17.01 17.69
C ILE A 500 26.63 17.92 18.05
N THR A 501 26.44 18.71 19.11
CA THR A 501 27.48 19.54 19.72
C THR A 501 27.82 19.03 21.11
N VAL A 502 29.09 18.71 21.34
CA VAL A 502 29.64 18.30 22.63
C VAL A 502 30.62 19.36 23.11
N THR A 503 30.42 19.88 24.32
CA THR A 503 31.34 20.85 24.93
C THR A 503 32.52 20.12 25.57
N MET A 504 33.69 20.26 24.96
CA MET A 504 34.96 19.68 25.42
C MET A 504 35.69 20.65 26.35
N THR A 505 36.12 20.14 27.51
CA THR A 505 36.80 20.92 28.54
C THR A 505 38.09 20.25 28.98
N THR A 506 39.04 21.00 29.55
CA THR A 506 40.15 20.43 30.30
C THR A 506 39.77 20.35 31.76
N LEU A 507 40.13 19.24 32.43
CA LEU A 507 40.01 19.17 33.88
C LEU A 507 41.05 20.13 34.47
N VAL A 508 40.61 21.29 34.97
CA VAL A 508 41.49 22.15 35.77
C VAL A 508 41.64 21.51 37.14
N THR A 509 42.55 20.54 37.29
CA THR A 509 43.10 20.26 38.61
C THR A 509 43.98 21.45 38.97
N SER A 510 43.44 22.41 39.72
CA SER A 510 44.29 23.35 40.44
C SER A 510 45.24 22.50 41.29
N PRO A 511 46.58 22.63 41.15
CA PRO A 511 47.50 22.04 42.09
C PRO A 511 47.09 22.56 43.47
N GLY A 512 46.77 21.64 44.38
CA GLY A 512 46.52 21.99 45.78
C GLY A 512 47.67 22.85 46.29
N TYR A 513 47.40 24.14 46.38
CA TYR A 513 48.17 25.26 46.93
C TYR A 513 49.69 25.07 47.18
N SER A 514 50.48 25.84 46.41
CA SER A 514 51.95 25.94 46.43
C SER A 514 52.58 26.34 47.79
N PRO A 515 53.87 26.07 48.03
CA PRO A 515 54.61 26.55 49.21
C PRO A 515 54.51 28.07 49.35
N GLY A 516 54.04 28.56 50.51
CA GLY A 516 53.82 29.99 50.77
C GLY A 516 52.36 30.45 50.74
N THR A 517 51.38 29.56 50.55
CA THR A 517 49.96 29.94 50.75
C THR A 517 49.62 30.13 52.23
N VAL A 518 48.68 31.04 52.51
CA VAL A 518 48.32 31.53 53.84
C VAL A 518 46.88 31.16 54.25
N ALA A 519 46.55 31.36 55.53
CA ALA A 519 45.33 30.87 56.19
C ALA A 519 44.00 31.49 55.73
N SER A 520 44.00 32.54 54.89
CA SER A 520 42.80 33.03 54.21
C SER A 520 42.33 32.08 53.10
N ASP A 521 43.23 31.25 52.59
CA ASP A 521 43.03 30.64 51.28
C ASP A 521 42.66 29.16 51.36
N ARG A 522 42.61 28.54 52.55
CA ARG A 522 42.26 27.10 52.68
C ARG A 522 41.61 26.80 54.04
N LYS A 523 40.32 26.42 54.08
CA LYS A 523 39.67 25.86 55.28
C LYS A 523 38.58 24.87 54.82
N TRP A 524 38.85 23.56 54.73
CA TRP A 524 38.88 22.58 55.83
C TRP A 524 37.72 22.72 56.82
N PHE A 525 36.53 22.34 56.36
CA PHE A 525 35.45 21.96 57.27
C PHE A 525 35.46 20.44 57.42
N LYS A 526 35.46 19.93 58.66
CA LYS A 526 34.88 18.61 58.92
C LYS A 526 33.41 18.84 59.22
N TYR A 527 32.56 18.02 58.59
CA TYR A 527 31.13 18.06 58.84
C TYR A 527 30.66 16.79 59.54
N TYR A 528 29.71 16.92 60.44
CA TYR A 528 28.97 15.79 61.00
C TYR A 528 27.50 15.91 60.60
N LEU A 529 26.94 14.79 60.13
CA LEU A 529 25.52 14.64 59.81
C LEU A 529 24.80 14.00 60.99
N GLY A 530 23.71 14.62 61.44
CA GLY A 530 22.84 14.06 62.49
C GLY A 530 21.37 14.31 62.19
N LYS A 531 20.48 13.36 62.51
CA LYS A 531 19.03 13.50 62.32
C LYS A 531 18.41 14.13 63.56
N ASP A 532 17.71 15.23 63.37
CA ASP A 532 16.98 15.95 64.41
C ASP A 532 15.78 15.10 64.86
N ALA A 533 15.70 14.75 66.14
CA ALA A 533 14.69 13.80 66.64
C ALA A 533 13.29 14.40 66.85
N VAL A 534 13.11 15.73 66.73
CA VAL A 534 11.81 16.38 66.86
C VAL A 534 11.21 16.68 65.49
N SER A 535 12.03 17.12 64.55
CA SER A 535 11.60 17.46 63.18
C SER A 535 11.86 16.35 62.15
N GLY A 536 12.71 15.37 62.47
CA GLY A 536 13.08 14.27 61.57
C GLY A 536 14.04 14.66 60.44
N VAL A 537 14.54 15.89 60.40
CA VAL A 537 15.41 16.39 59.30
C VAL A 537 16.89 16.13 59.62
N THR A 538 17.65 15.65 58.64
CA THR A 538 19.12 15.51 58.74
C THR A 538 19.80 16.87 58.60
N LYS A 539 20.65 17.24 59.57
CA LYS A 539 21.37 18.51 59.60
C LYS A 539 22.88 18.29 59.62
N THR A 540 23.62 19.25 59.05
CA THR A 540 25.07 19.24 58.90
C THR A 540 25.71 20.33 59.75
N MET A 541 26.64 19.99 60.64
CA MET A 541 27.42 20.97 61.41
C MET A 541 28.83 21.09 60.86
N LEU A 542 29.30 22.30 60.57
CA LEU A 542 30.65 22.60 60.08
C LEU A 542 31.47 23.18 61.24
N VAL A 543 32.61 22.57 61.58
CA VAL A 543 33.47 23.05 62.70
C VAL A 543 34.89 23.30 62.23
N ALA A 544 35.46 24.45 62.63
CA ALA A 544 36.88 24.78 62.52
C ALA A 544 37.33 25.60 63.75
N PRO A 545 38.37 25.20 64.50
CA PRO A 545 38.89 25.99 65.61
C PRO A 545 40.26 26.61 65.30
N LYS A 546 40.55 27.78 65.90
CA LYS A 546 41.92 28.29 66.09
C LYS A 546 41.97 29.31 67.24
N ASP A 547 42.98 29.20 68.10
CA ASP A 547 43.62 30.35 68.75
C ASP A 547 45.16 30.31 68.65
N THR A 548 45.81 31.29 69.26
CA THR A 548 47.03 31.98 68.81
C THR A 548 48.36 31.25 68.98
N GLU A 549 48.41 30.10 69.65
CA GLU A 549 49.69 29.45 70.01
C GLU A 549 50.00 28.16 69.21
N GLY A 550 49.18 27.81 68.23
CA GLY A 550 49.63 26.95 67.12
C GLY A 550 49.87 25.46 67.43
N VAL A 551 49.35 24.92 68.53
CA VAL A 551 49.30 23.46 68.76
C VAL A 551 47.94 22.93 68.30
N MET A 552 47.91 21.93 67.40
CA MET A 552 46.67 21.29 66.94
C MET A 552 45.96 20.60 68.12
N GLN A 553 44.79 21.11 68.54
CA GLN A 553 43.90 20.34 69.41
C GLN A 553 43.18 19.28 68.56
N VAL A 554 43.47 18.02 68.84
CA VAL A 554 42.67 16.89 68.36
C VAL A 554 41.36 16.91 69.16
N PHE A 555 40.26 17.27 68.52
CA PHE A 555 38.93 17.12 69.13
C PHE A 555 38.48 15.68 68.98
N SER A 556 38.13 15.07 70.10
CA SER A 556 37.40 13.81 70.17
C SER A 556 35.89 14.08 70.07
N ARG A 557 35.12 13.04 69.73
CA ARG A 557 33.64 13.13 69.68
C ARG A 557 33.04 13.68 70.97
N ASP A 558 33.66 13.35 72.09
CA ASP A 558 33.17 13.65 73.44
C ASP A 558 33.43 15.11 73.84
N ASP A 559 34.21 15.86 73.06
CA ASP A 559 34.40 17.30 73.23
C ASP A 559 33.21 18.10 72.68
N ILE A 560 32.46 17.52 71.74
CA ILE A 560 31.36 18.16 71.01
C ILE A 560 30.00 17.59 71.44
N LEU A 561 29.95 16.29 71.72
CA LEU A 561 28.75 15.59 72.18
C LEU A 561 28.91 15.15 73.62
N ASP A 562 27.86 15.29 74.41
CA ASP A 562 27.74 14.63 75.70
C ASP A 562 27.72 13.10 75.46
N PRO A 563 28.68 12.35 76.02
CA PRO A 563 28.84 10.92 75.69
C PRO A 563 27.74 10.03 76.27
N ALA A 564 26.97 10.50 77.27
CA ALA A 564 25.88 9.73 77.87
C ALA A 564 24.56 9.90 77.11
N THR A 565 24.32 11.11 76.59
CA THR A 565 23.07 11.45 75.89
C THR A 565 23.21 11.51 74.37
N HIS A 566 24.46 11.53 73.88
CA HIS A 566 24.83 11.78 72.48
C HIS A 566 24.27 13.10 71.91
N ARG A 567 24.03 14.10 72.78
CA ARG A 567 23.54 15.44 72.40
C ARG A 567 24.68 16.46 72.36
N PHE A 568 24.50 17.53 71.61
CA PHE A 568 25.43 18.66 71.58
C PHE A 568 25.49 19.40 72.93
N LYS A 569 26.70 19.78 73.38
CA LYS A 569 26.89 20.58 74.61
C LYS A 569 26.44 22.04 74.39
N VAL A 570 25.77 22.64 75.38
CA VAL A 570 25.15 23.98 75.29
C VAL A 570 26.21 25.10 75.42
N GLY A 571 26.12 26.15 74.60
CA GLY A 571 26.92 27.38 74.73
C GLY A 571 28.26 27.43 73.95
N GLY A 572 28.56 26.41 73.14
CA GLY A 572 29.81 26.34 72.35
C GLY A 572 29.62 26.17 70.84
N ILE A 573 28.40 26.36 70.32
CA ILE A 573 28.06 26.02 68.94
C ILE A 573 27.61 27.25 68.19
N TYR A 574 28.23 27.48 67.04
CA TYR A 574 27.81 28.49 66.08
C TYR A 574 27.27 27.78 64.83
N TYR A 575 26.20 28.29 64.24
CA TYR A 575 25.62 27.80 62.99
C TYR A 575 25.44 28.95 62.00
N ILE A 576 25.29 28.64 60.72
CA ILE A 576 24.96 29.64 59.69
C ILE A 576 23.47 29.55 59.40
N ASP A 577 22.74 30.67 59.54
CA ASP A 577 21.30 30.71 59.29
C ASP A 577 20.97 30.68 57.78
N ARG A 578 19.67 30.59 57.47
CA ARG A 578 19.17 30.48 56.08
C ARG A 578 19.48 31.70 55.19
N TYR A 579 20.00 32.78 55.78
CA TYR A 579 20.42 33.99 55.08
C TYR A 579 21.95 34.12 55.02
N GLY A 580 22.69 33.10 55.47
CA GLY A 580 24.15 33.04 55.40
C GLY A 580 24.87 33.73 56.56
N LYS A 581 24.20 34.06 57.67
CA LYS A 581 24.84 34.70 58.84
C LYS A 581 25.19 33.71 59.94
N ILE A 582 26.39 33.84 60.52
CA ILE A 582 26.83 33.03 61.67
C ILE A 582 26.09 33.51 62.93
N GLN A 583 25.41 32.59 63.59
CA GLN A 583 24.66 32.78 64.84
C GLN A 583 25.20 31.82 65.89
N LEU A 584 25.17 32.24 67.17
CA LEU A 584 25.39 31.33 68.30
C LEU A 584 24.09 30.54 68.53
N TYR A 585 24.19 29.22 68.62
CA TYR A 585 23.05 28.34 68.91
C TYR A 585 22.62 28.42 70.37
#